data_AF-A0A962VD49-F1
#
_entry.id   AF-A0A962VD49-F1
#
_cell.length_a   1.000
_cell.length_b   1.000
_cell.length_c   1.000
_cell.angle_alpha   90.00
_cell.angle_beta   90.00
_cell.angle_gamma   90.00
#
_symmetry.space_group_name_H-M   'P 1'
#
loop_
_entity.id
_entity.type
_entity.pdbx_description
1 polymer ?
#
loop_
_entity_poly.entity_id
_entity_poly.type
_entity_poly.pdbx_seq_one_letter_code
_entity_poly.pdbx_strand_id
1 'polypeptide(L)'
;MQLSLFDDPVAAPTSNARSGPATKATPLRPDPKRDYCDWEEARQWMAERYEHLHLWVLKRNLRILNESNTCDEERADILAWINAPVDDADVLRPFTFHACLMLYDPRLDTETIQAALSRLNQQVLQRQRERAA
;
A
#
# COMPACT_ATOMS: atom_id res chain seq x y z
N MET A 1 18.97 48.20 -1.82
CA MET A 1 17.83 48.44 -2.73
C MET A 1 16.57 48.19 -1.92
N GLN A 2 15.65 49.16 -1.92
CA GLN A 2 14.33 49.11 -1.28
C GLN A 2 13.42 48.06 -1.94
N LEU A 3 12.43 47.54 -1.19
CA LEU A 3 11.01 47.88 -1.39
C LEU A 3 10.16 47.31 -0.24
N SER A 4 9.52 48.23 0.50
CA SER A 4 8.45 47.96 1.47
C SER A 4 7.13 47.71 0.73
N LEU A 5 6.35 46.74 1.22
CA LEU A 5 4.93 46.53 0.90
C LEU A 5 4.49 45.56 2.02
N PHE A 6 3.88 45.97 3.13
CA PHE A 6 2.58 46.60 3.21
C PHE A 6 2.49 47.49 4.45
N ASP A 7 2.04 48.72 4.20
CA ASP A 7 1.50 49.69 5.14
C ASP A 7 0.30 49.07 5.88
N ASP A 8 0.32 49.16 7.21
CA ASP A 8 -0.86 49.05 8.07
C ASP A 8 -1.15 50.50 8.51
N PRO A 9 -2.30 51.08 8.15
CA PRO A 9 -3.34 51.15 9.19
C PRO A 9 -4.78 51.16 8.64
N VAL A 10 -5.75 50.77 9.47
CA VAL A 10 -6.86 51.63 9.92
C VAL A 10 -7.82 50.86 10.85
N ALA A 11 -7.94 51.42 12.04
CA ALA A 11 -9.08 51.48 12.96
C ALA A 11 -10.08 50.30 13.05
N ALA A 12 -10.22 49.82 14.29
CA ALA A 12 -11.39 49.07 14.74
C ALA A 12 -12.68 49.90 14.63
N PRO A 13 -13.81 49.26 14.31
CA PRO A 13 -15.10 49.68 14.80
C PRO A 13 -15.69 48.62 15.73
N THR A 14 -15.93 49.01 16.98
CA THR A 14 -16.93 48.40 17.86
C THR A 14 -18.32 48.51 17.23
N SER A 15 -19.08 47.43 17.12
CA SER A 15 -20.54 47.48 17.26
C SER A 15 -21.17 46.09 17.43
N ASN A 16 -22.15 46.05 18.33
CA ASN A 16 -22.90 44.90 18.80
C ASN A 16 -23.94 44.37 17.79
N ALA A 17 -24.27 43.09 18.00
CA ALA A 17 -25.54 42.42 17.70
C ALA A 17 -25.95 42.21 16.23
N ARG A 18 -25.91 40.93 15.79
CA ARG A 18 -27.10 40.24 15.26
C ARG A 18 -26.85 38.73 15.16
N SER A 19 -27.68 37.94 15.84
CA SER A 19 -27.74 36.48 15.64
C SER A 19 -28.10 36.17 14.19
N GLY A 20 -27.14 35.62 13.44
CA GLY A 20 -27.31 35.07 12.10
C GLY A 20 -27.35 33.53 12.15
N PRO A 21 -27.87 32.88 11.10
CA PRO A 21 -28.18 31.45 11.10
C PRO A 21 -26.91 30.61 11.28
N ALA A 22 -27.04 29.52 12.06
CA ALA A 22 -25.95 28.60 12.39
C ALA A 22 -25.18 28.17 11.14
N THR A 23 -23.96 28.68 11.02
CA THR A 23 -22.99 28.22 10.03
C THR A 23 -22.81 26.73 10.25
N LYS A 24 -23.21 25.91 9.27
CA LYS A 24 -22.91 24.48 9.26
C LYS A 24 -21.42 24.35 9.51
N ALA A 25 -21.03 23.77 10.64
CA ALA A 25 -19.65 23.48 10.94
C ALA A 25 -19.10 22.70 9.76
N THR A 26 -18.18 23.33 9.02
CA THR A 26 -17.38 22.61 8.03
C THR A 26 -16.70 21.50 8.80
N PRO A 27 -16.80 20.21 8.42
CA PRO A 27 -16.03 19.18 9.08
C PRO A 27 -14.59 19.65 9.03
N LEU A 28 -13.97 19.88 10.20
CA LEU A 28 -12.54 20.15 10.25
C LEU A 28 -11.90 19.01 9.45
N ARG A 29 -11.25 19.35 8.34
CA ARG A 29 -10.36 18.40 7.68
C ARG A 29 -9.45 17.87 8.79
N PRO A 30 -9.44 16.55 9.06
CA PRO A 30 -8.48 15.99 9.98
C PRO A 30 -7.11 16.51 9.59
N ASP A 31 -6.39 17.11 10.54
CA ASP A 31 -5.03 17.58 10.27
C ASP A 31 -4.21 16.35 9.88
N PRO A 32 -3.74 16.23 8.62
CA PRO A 32 -3.02 15.05 8.18
C PRO A 32 -1.79 14.80 9.05
N LYS A 33 -1.22 15.83 9.70
CA LYS A 33 -0.07 15.68 10.61
C LYS A 33 -0.42 14.97 11.92
N ARG A 34 -1.68 15.01 12.35
CA ARG A 34 -2.13 14.36 13.58
C ARG A 34 -2.12 12.84 13.47
N ASP A 35 -2.28 12.31 12.25
CA ASP A 35 -2.19 10.87 11.96
C ASP A 35 -0.75 10.35 11.86
N TYR A 36 0.26 11.24 11.89
CA TYR A 36 1.68 10.88 11.86
C TYR A 36 2.40 11.16 13.19
N CYS A 37 1.71 11.53 14.27
CA CYS A 37 2.36 11.83 15.55
C CYS A 37 3.13 10.64 16.16
N ASP A 38 2.93 9.42 15.64
CA ASP A 38 3.54 8.15 16.03
C ASP A 38 4.45 7.53 14.94
N TRP A 39 4.86 8.30 13.93
CA TRP A 39 5.60 7.76 12.79
C TRP A 39 6.94 7.08 13.18
N GLU A 40 7.61 7.54 14.24
CA GLU A 40 8.84 6.91 14.75
C GLU A 40 8.56 5.55 15.38
N GLU A 41 7.49 5.45 16.17
CA GLU A 41 7.03 4.19 16.77
C GLU A 41 6.56 3.21 15.68
N ALA A 42 5.82 3.69 14.68
CA ALA A 42 5.42 2.89 13.52
C ALA A 42 6.63 2.42 12.71
N ARG A 43 7.66 3.27 12.53
CA ARG A 43 8.91 2.90 11.84
C ARG A 43 9.66 1.83 12.61
N GLN A 44 9.80 1.98 13.92
CA GLN A 44 10.45 0.99 14.78
C GLN A 44 9.70 -0.35 14.74
N TRP A 45 8.36 -0.30 14.84
CA TRP A 45 7.50 -1.48 14.75
C TRP A 45 7.66 -2.20 13.40
N MET A 46 7.75 -1.46 12.29
CA MET A 46 7.97 -2.02 10.96
C MET A 46 9.36 -2.65 10.82
N ALA A 47 10.39 -2.02 11.38
CA ALA A 47 11.75 -2.57 11.38
C ALA A 47 11.83 -3.90 12.14
N GLU A 48 11.18 -3.97 13.31
CA GLU A 48 11.11 -5.20 14.13
C GLU A 48 10.36 -6.35 13.44
N ARG A 49 9.38 -6.03 12.58
CA ARG A 49 8.51 -7.01 11.92
C ARG A 49 8.80 -7.16 10.44
N TYR A 50 9.87 -6.57 9.94
CA TYR A 50 10.17 -6.48 8.51
C TYR A 50 10.08 -7.84 7.83
N GLU A 51 10.84 -8.82 8.32
CA GLU A 51 10.84 -10.18 7.77
C GLU A 51 9.46 -10.85 7.90
N HIS A 52 8.85 -10.76 9.09
CA HIS A 52 7.53 -11.35 9.33
C HIS A 52 6.48 -10.83 8.35
N LEU A 53 6.47 -9.52 8.06
CA LEU A 53 5.53 -8.91 7.12
C LEU A 53 5.78 -9.40 5.69
N HIS A 54 7.03 -9.53 5.26
CA HIS A 54 7.36 -10.07 3.93
C HIS A 54 6.88 -11.52 3.77
N LEU A 55 7.16 -12.36 4.77
CA LEU A 55 6.72 -13.76 4.78
C LEU A 55 5.20 -13.89 4.83
N TRP A 56 4.54 -12.99 5.56
CA TRP A 56 3.08 -12.94 5.62
C TRP A 56 2.49 -12.57 4.26
N VAL A 57 3.01 -11.53 3.59
CA VAL A 57 2.57 -11.12 2.24
C VAL A 57 2.74 -12.28 1.25
N LEU A 58 3.90 -12.95 1.26
CA LEU A 58 4.15 -14.10 0.39
C LEU A 58 3.12 -15.21 0.62
N LYS A 59 2.96 -15.66 1.86
CA LYS A 59 2.04 -16.75 2.21
C LYS A 59 0.59 -16.38 1.91
N ARG A 60 0.18 -15.15 2.19
CA ARG A 60 -1.16 -14.64 1.88
C ARG A 60 -1.44 -14.72 0.37
N ASN A 61 -0.56 -14.15 -0.45
CA ASN A 61 -0.77 -14.09 -1.89
C ASN A 61 -0.76 -15.48 -2.53
N LEU A 62 0.15 -16.36 -2.11
CA LEU A 62 0.17 -17.76 -2.58
C LEU A 62 -1.08 -18.54 -2.16
N ARG A 63 -1.58 -18.29 -0.95
CA ARG A 63 -2.84 -18.89 -0.48
C ARG A 63 -4.02 -18.42 -1.34
N ILE A 64 -4.14 -17.11 -1.59
CA ILE A 64 -5.22 -16.54 -2.41
C ILE A 64 -5.18 -17.15 -3.81
N LEU A 65 -4.01 -17.31 -4.44
CA LEU A 65 -3.93 -17.99 -5.74
C LEU A 65 -4.47 -19.42 -5.74
N ASN A 66 -4.37 -20.12 -4.61
CA ASN A 66 -4.87 -21.48 -4.47
C ASN A 66 -6.37 -21.54 -4.10
N GLU A 67 -6.98 -20.43 -3.69
CA GLU A 67 -8.40 -20.37 -3.34
C GLU A 67 -9.26 -20.38 -4.61
N SER A 68 -10.35 -21.16 -4.56
CA SER A 68 -11.19 -21.39 -5.74
C SER A 68 -12.17 -20.26 -6.04
N ASN A 69 -12.39 -19.37 -5.07
CA ASN A 69 -13.35 -18.25 -5.10
C ASN A 69 -12.67 -16.88 -5.29
N THR A 70 -11.35 -16.84 -5.48
CA THR A 70 -10.64 -15.62 -5.85
C THR A 70 -11.13 -15.11 -7.19
N CYS A 71 -11.51 -13.84 -7.25
CA CYS A 71 -11.95 -13.21 -8.50
C CYS A 71 -10.78 -13.08 -9.50
N ASP A 72 -11.12 -12.94 -10.78
CA ASP A 72 -10.12 -12.86 -11.85
C ASP A 72 -9.21 -11.62 -11.71
N GLU A 73 -9.75 -10.50 -11.21
CA GLU A 73 -9.01 -9.26 -10.96
C GLU A 73 -7.94 -9.44 -9.87
N GLU A 74 -8.32 -9.96 -8.70
CA GLU A 74 -7.38 -10.21 -7.60
C GLU A 74 -6.31 -11.23 -8.00
N ARG A 75 -6.69 -12.25 -8.78
CA ARG A 75 -5.74 -13.23 -9.33
C ARG A 75 -4.76 -12.57 -10.29
N ALA A 76 -5.23 -11.71 -11.19
CA ALA A 76 -4.39 -10.98 -12.13
C ALA A 76 -3.41 -10.06 -11.40
N ASP A 77 -3.86 -9.36 -10.36
CA ASP A 77 -3.01 -8.50 -9.53
C ASP A 77 -1.88 -9.27 -8.85
N ILE A 78 -2.19 -10.44 -8.27
CA ILE A 78 -1.18 -11.28 -7.62
C ILE A 78 -0.20 -11.84 -8.65
N LEU A 79 -0.66 -12.23 -9.85
CA LEU A 79 0.23 -12.69 -10.92
C LEU A 79 1.10 -11.55 -11.45
N ALA A 80 0.58 -10.33 -11.55
CA ALA A 80 1.37 -9.15 -11.91
C ALA A 80 2.45 -8.86 -10.85
N TRP A 81 2.11 -9.02 -9.56
CA TRP A 81 3.07 -8.92 -8.46
C TRP A 81 4.16 -10.01 -8.51
N ILE A 82 3.80 -11.26 -8.81
CA ILE A 82 4.76 -12.37 -8.97
C ILE A 82 5.71 -12.12 -10.14
N ASN A 83 5.16 -11.69 -11.28
CA ASN A 83 5.92 -11.49 -12.53
C ASN A 83 6.48 -10.08 -12.67
N ALA A 84 6.44 -9.28 -11.60
CA ALA A 84 7.06 -7.96 -11.62
C ALA A 84 8.55 -8.11 -11.94
N PRO A 85 9.11 -7.23 -12.79
CA PRO A 85 10.53 -7.28 -13.10
C PRO A 85 11.35 -7.15 -11.82
N VAL A 86 12.46 -7.86 -11.77
CA VAL A 86 13.44 -7.70 -10.69
C VAL A 86 14.07 -6.32 -10.89
N ASP A 87 13.81 -5.41 -9.95
CA ASP A 87 14.53 -4.14 -9.90
C ASP A 87 16.01 -4.43 -9.61
N ASP A 88 16.87 -3.48 -9.98
CA ASP A 88 18.33 -3.56 -9.87
C ASP A 88 18.80 -4.39 -8.66
N ALA A 89 19.61 -5.43 -8.92
CA ALA A 89 19.88 -6.53 -7.99
C ALA A 89 20.47 -6.07 -6.64
N ASP A 90 21.04 -4.87 -6.61
CA ASP A 90 21.66 -4.27 -5.43
C ASP A 90 20.64 -3.73 -4.41
N VAL A 91 19.40 -3.38 -4.80
CA VAL A 91 18.36 -2.90 -3.87
C VAL A 91 16.98 -3.40 -4.25
N LEU A 92 16.56 -4.49 -3.61
CA LEU A 92 15.21 -5.00 -3.76
C LEU A 92 14.21 -4.08 -3.07
N ARG A 93 13.21 -3.61 -3.83
CA ARG A 93 12.10 -2.87 -3.23
C ARG A 93 11.35 -3.75 -2.22
N PRO A 94 10.99 -3.22 -1.04
CA PRO A 94 10.24 -3.96 -0.03
C PRO A 94 8.94 -4.53 -0.60
N PHE A 95 8.57 -5.70 -0.11
CA PHE A 95 7.33 -6.41 -0.46
C PHE A 95 7.16 -6.76 -1.94
N THR A 96 8.21 -6.65 -2.77
CA THR A 96 8.22 -7.30 -4.09
C THR A 96 8.23 -8.82 -3.92
N PHE A 97 7.74 -9.55 -4.92
CA PHE A 97 7.79 -11.02 -4.89
C PHE A 97 9.21 -11.53 -4.65
N HIS A 98 10.19 -10.94 -5.34
CA HIS A 98 11.58 -11.31 -5.20
C HIS A 98 12.15 -11.00 -3.81
N ALA A 99 11.88 -9.82 -3.22
CA ALA A 99 12.28 -9.51 -1.84
C ALA A 99 11.68 -10.49 -0.83
N CYS A 100 10.40 -10.84 -1.00
CA CYS A 100 9.73 -11.80 -0.13
C CYS A 100 10.27 -13.22 -0.29
N LEU A 101 10.60 -13.65 -1.51
CA LEU A 101 11.16 -14.97 -1.80
C LEU A 101 12.58 -15.10 -1.24
N MET A 102 13.40 -14.06 -1.40
CA MET A 102 14.76 -13.98 -0.86
C MET A 102 14.79 -14.13 0.67
N LEU A 103 13.82 -13.54 1.38
CA LEU A 103 13.68 -13.70 2.83
C LEU A 103 13.10 -15.07 3.23
N TYR A 104 12.29 -15.68 2.37
CA TYR A 104 11.72 -17.00 2.63
C TYR A 104 12.76 -18.12 2.49
N ASP A 105 13.46 -18.15 1.35
CA ASP A 105 14.60 -19.04 1.12
C ASP A 105 15.47 -18.45 0.00
N PRO A 106 16.68 -17.95 0.31
CA PRO A 106 17.57 -17.32 -0.66
C PRO A 106 18.17 -18.31 -1.67
N ARG A 107 17.97 -19.63 -1.50
CA ARG A 107 18.42 -20.66 -2.42
C ARG A 107 17.45 -20.88 -3.58
N LEU A 108 16.24 -20.31 -3.50
CA LEU A 108 15.22 -20.47 -4.53
C LEU A 108 15.50 -19.52 -5.69
N ASP A 109 15.63 -20.09 -6.89
CA ASP A 109 15.69 -19.31 -8.11
C ASP A 109 14.32 -18.69 -8.43
N THR A 110 14.30 -17.36 -8.57
CA THR A 110 13.05 -16.61 -8.71
C THR A 110 12.32 -16.94 -10.00
N GLU A 111 13.05 -17.04 -11.12
CA GLU A 111 12.47 -17.34 -12.43
C GLU A 111 11.83 -18.74 -12.44
N THR A 112 12.52 -19.72 -11.85
CA THR A 112 12.01 -21.08 -11.68
C THR A 112 10.71 -21.09 -10.87
N ILE A 113 10.65 -20.35 -9.76
CA ILE A 113 9.44 -20.28 -8.94
C ILE A 113 8.31 -19.55 -9.68
N GLN A 114 8.59 -18.44 -10.38
CA GLN A 114 7.60 -17.72 -11.20
C GLN A 114 6.99 -18.64 -12.27
N ALA A 115 7.82 -19.41 -12.98
CA ALA A 115 7.37 -20.35 -13.99
C ALA A 115 6.50 -21.46 -13.38
N ALA A 116 6.90 -22.00 -12.22
CA ALA A 116 6.14 -23.02 -11.51
C ALA A 116 4.76 -22.49 -11.06
N LEU A 117 4.71 -21.30 -10.47
CA LEU A 117 3.46 -20.67 -10.02
C LEU A 117 2.53 -20.36 -11.19
N SER A 118 3.07 -19.89 -12.32
CA SER A 118 2.29 -19.63 -13.54
C SER A 118 1.65 -20.91 -14.07
N ARG A 119 2.40 -22.01 -14.10
CA ARG A 119 1.89 -23.33 -14.52
C ARG A 119 0.82 -23.87 -13.57
N LEU A 120 1.04 -23.75 -12.26
CA LEU A 120 0.06 -24.18 -11.25
C LEU A 120 -1.25 -23.39 -11.37
N ASN A 121 -1.16 -22.08 -11.57
CA ASN A 121 -2.33 -21.24 -11.75
C ASN A 121 -3.16 -21.65 -13.00
N GLN A 122 -2.50 -21.96 -14.11
CA GLN A 122 -3.19 -22.47 -15.30
C GLN A 122 -3.94 -23.78 -15.03
N GLN A 123 -3.35 -24.69 -14.24
CA GLN A 123 -4.01 -25.95 -13.86
C GLN A 123 -5.24 -25.71 -12.97
N VAL A 124 -5.15 -24.76 -12.03
CA VAL A 124 -6.28 -24.38 -11.17
C VAL A 124 -7.43 -23.84 -12.02
N LEU A 125 -7.14 -22.90 -12.93
CA LEU A 125 -8.14 -22.32 -13.84
C LEU A 125 -8.78 -23.40 -14.74
N GLN A 126 -8.00 -24.34 -15.24
CA GLN A 126 -8.51 -25.45 -16.05
C GLN A 126 -9.50 -26.31 -15.25
N ARG A 127 -9.15 -26.69 -14.02
CA ARG A 127 -10.04 -27.47 -13.14
C ARG A 127 -11.32 -26.72 -12.77
N GLN A 128 -11.25 -25.40 -12.62
CA GLN A 128 -12.44 -24.58 -12.33
C GLN A 128 -13.39 -24.55 -13.53
N ARG A 129 -12.86 -24.42 -14.76
CA ARG A 129 -13.66 -24.46 -15.99
C ARG A 129 -14.34 -25.81 -16.18
N GLU A 130 -13.63 -26.91 -15.92
CA GLU A 130 -14.19 -28.27 -15.99
C GLU A 130 -15.31 -28.51 -14.98
N ARG A 131 -15.31 -27.83 -13.82
CA ARG A 131 -16.38 -27.92 -12.82
C ARG A 131 -17.60 -27.05 -13.14
N ALA A 132 -17.42 -26.03 -13.97
CA ALA A 132 -18.48 -25.09 -14.33
C ALA A 132 -19.23 -25.49 -15.63
N ALA A 133 -18.68 -26.43 -16.40
CA ALA A 133 -19.28 -27.04 -17.58
C ALA A 133 -20.13 -28.27 -17.22
#